data_AF-A0AAD1GLB0-F1
#
_entry.id   AF-A0AAD1GLB0-F1
#
_cell.length_a   1.000
_cell.length_b   1.000
_cell.length_c   1.000
_cell.angle_alpha   90.00
_cell.angle_beta   90.00
_cell.angle_gamma   90.00
#
_symmetry.space_group_name_H-M   'P 1'
#
loop_
_entity.id
_entity.type
_entity.pdbx_description
1 polymer ?
#
loop_
_entity_poly.entity_id
_entity_poly.type
_entity_poly.pdbx_seq_one_letter_code
_entity_poly.pdbx_strand_id
1 'polypeptide(L)'
;MLDVDGEILAVAGLYEHSGRLICFSDFKEEASSFKKTIISGARMMRSIMEKKRRPIYAIRDEDLDTSARFLAYLGFEQDGEYYVWHS
;
A
#
# COMPACT_ATOMS: atom_id res chain seq x y z
N MET A 1 -10.09 -1.59 -1.60
CA MET A 1 -11.01 -1.64 -0.45
C MET A 1 -11.25 -3.10 -0.12
N LEU A 2 -11.09 -3.48 1.15
CA LEU A 2 -11.49 -4.77 1.68
C LEU A 2 -12.82 -4.59 2.43
N ASP A 3 -13.86 -5.24 1.95
CA ASP A 3 -15.19 -5.29 2.54
C ASP A 3 -15.51 -6.73 2.93
N VAL A 4 -15.91 -6.94 4.18
CA VAL A 4 -16.41 -8.22 4.72
C VAL A 4 -17.76 -7.95 5.35
N ASP A 5 -18.82 -8.56 4.82
CA ASP A 5 -20.21 -8.42 5.30
C ASP A 5 -20.72 -6.97 5.44
N GLY A 6 -20.25 -6.06 4.57
CA GLY A 6 -20.60 -4.63 4.60
C GLY A 6 -19.70 -3.79 5.50
N GLU A 7 -18.70 -4.40 6.15
CA GLU A 7 -17.71 -3.71 6.95
C GLU A 7 -16.40 -3.51 6.18
N ILE A 8 -15.97 -2.25 6.08
CA ILE A 8 -14.67 -1.90 5.49
C ILE A 8 -13.58 -2.16 6.52
N LEU A 9 -12.74 -3.17 6.26
CA LEU A 9 -11.62 -3.54 7.13
C LEU A 9 -10.28 -2.99 6.65
N ALA A 10 -10.18 -2.60 5.38
CA ALA A 10 -8.97 -1.98 4.86
C ALA A 10 -9.24 -1.07 3.66
N VAL A 11 -8.46 0.00 3.56
CA VAL A 11 -8.43 0.91 2.42
C VAL A 11 -7.01 1.03 1.91
N ALA A 12 -6.87 1.18 0.59
CA ALA A 12 -5.60 1.51 -0.04
C ALA A 12 -5.89 2.36 -1.27
N GLY A 13 -4.98 3.26 -1.60
CA GLY A 13 -5.18 4.17 -2.71
C GLY A 13 -3.93 4.96 -3.06
N LEU A 14 -4.12 5.83 -4.05
CA LEU A 14 -3.12 6.81 -4.46
C LEU A 14 -3.73 8.20 -4.33
N TYR A 15 -2.97 9.15 -3.81
CA TYR A 15 -3.36 10.57 -3.85
C TYR A 15 -2.18 11.40 -4.36
N GLU A 16 -2.49 12.57 -4.93
CA GLU A 16 -1.47 13.51 -5.38
C GLU A 16 -1.29 14.61 -4.35
N HIS A 17 -0.03 14.90 -4.01
CA HIS A 17 0.32 15.97 -3.08
C HIS A 17 1.63 16.62 -3.54
N SER A 18 1.62 17.94 -3.73
CA SER A 18 2.81 18.72 -4.11
C SER A 18 3.56 18.14 -5.32
N GLY A 19 2.83 17.68 -6.35
CA GLY A 19 3.41 17.09 -7.57
C GLY A 19 3.98 15.67 -7.38
N ARG A 20 3.75 15.03 -6.23
CA ARG A 20 4.14 13.64 -5.95
C ARG A 20 2.90 12.75 -5.87
N LEU A 21 3.02 11.54 -6.40
CA LEU A 21 1.98 10.53 -6.29
C LEU A 21 2.30 9.65 -5.07
N ILE A 22 1.39 9.59 -4.11
CA ILE A 22 1.62 8.93 -2.82
C ILE A 22 0.68 7.74 -2.71
N CYS A 23 1.26 6.58 -2.38
CA CYS A 23 0.53 5.37 -2.03
C CYS A 23 0.28 5.33 -0.53
N PHE A 24 -0.93 4.98 -0.14
CA PHE A 24 -1.31 4.80 1.25
C PHE A 24 -2.16 3.55 1.40
N SER A 25 -2.13 2.98 2.60
CA SER A 25 -3.05 1.94 3.02
C SER A 25 -3.27 2.04 4.52
N ASP A 26 -4.47 1.71 4.94
CA ASP A 26 -4.84 1.61 6.35
C ASP A 26 -5.68 0.35 6.56
N PHE A 27 -5.47 -0.31 7.70
CA PHE A 27 -6.05 -1.60 8.03
C PHE A 27 -6.56 -1.56 9.46
N LYS A 28 -7.79 -2.03 9.69
CA LYS A 28 -8.21 -2.38 11.03
C LYS A 28 -7.48 -3.64 11.50
N GLU A 29 -7.34 -3.83 12.81
CA GLU A 29 -6.65 -5.00 13.39
C GLU A 29 -7.26 -6.33 12.93
N GLU A 30 -8.59 -6.37 12.77
CA GLU A 30 -9.36 -7.53 12.33
C GLU A 30 -8.99 -7.98 10.92
N ALA A 31 -8.51 -7.06 10.07
CA ALA A 31 -8.08 -7.36 8.71
C ALA A 31 -6.93 -8.39 8.68
N SER A 32 -6.12 -8.47 9.74
CA SER A 32 -4.98 -9.38 9.85
C SER A 32 -5.35 -10.87 9.70
N SER A 33 -6.60 -11.22 10.02
CA SER A 33 -7.15 -12.57 9.83
C SER A 33 -7.41 -12.92 8.36
N PHE A 34 -7.50 -11.91 7.48
CA PHE A 34 -7.87 -12.04 6.07
C PHE A 34 -6.67 -11.89 5.13
N LYS A 35 -5.55 -12.54 5.46
CA LYS A 35 -4.27 -12.44 4.72
C LYS A 35 -4.40 -12.62 3.21
N LYS A 36 -5.18 -13.60 2.74
CA LYS A 36 -5.39 -13.83 1.31
C LYS A 36 -6.03 -12.63 0.62
N THR A 37 -6.97 -11.96 1.29
CA THR A 37 -7.67 -10.81 0.73
C THR A 37 -6.79 -9.57 0.73
N ILE A 38 -5.97 -9.38 1.78
CA ILE A 38 -4.92 -8.33 1.80
C ILE A 38 -3.97 -8.51 0.61
N ILE A 39 -3.48 -9.73 0.37
CA ILE A 39 -2.58 -10.03 -0.74
C ILE A 39 -3.27 -9.79 -2.11
N SER A 40 -4.55 -10.12 -2.23
CA SER A 40 -5.33 -9.81 -3.43
C SER A 40 -5.42 -8.30 -3.67
N GLY A 41 -5.72 -7.52 -2.62
CA GLY A 41 -5.75 -6.06 -2.67
C GLY A 41 -4.39 -5.45 -3.02
N ALA A 42 -3.31 -6.00 -2.47
CA ALA A 42 -1.94 -5.60 -2.78
C ALA A 42 -1.59 -5.80 -4.27
N ARG A 43 -1.99 -6.94 -4.86
CA ARG A 43 -1.83 -7.19 -6.30
C ARG A 43 -2.61 -6.19 -7.15
N MET A 44 -3.84 -5.87 -6.76
CA MET A 44 -4.64 -4.85 -7.43
C MET A 44 -3.97 -3.47 -7.37
N MET A 45 -3.46 -3.08 -6.20
CA MET A 45 -2.71 -1.82 -6.04
C MET A 45 -1.48 -1.79 -6.93
N ARG A 46 -0.72 -2.88 -6.99
CA ARG A 46 0.43 -2.98 -7.90
C ARG A 46 0.03 -2.74 -9.36
N SER A 47 -1.04 -3.38 -9.84
CA SER A 47 -1.54 -3.14 -11.21
C SER A 47 -2.07 -1.72 -11.45
N ILE A 48 -2.51 -1.01 -10.41
CA ILE A 48 -2.86 0.42 -10.52
C ILE A 48 -1.59 1.27 -10.63
N MET A 49 -0.59 0.98 -9.80
CA MET A 49 0.70 1.67 -9.79
C MET A 49 1.44 1.52 -11.12
N GLU A 50 1.49 0.31 -11.68
CA GLU A 50 2.05 -0.03 -13.01
C GLU A 50 1.56 0.88 -14.15
N LYS A 51 0.36 1.44 -14.03
CA LYS A 51 -0.24 2.31 -15.05
C LYS A 51 0.17 3.77 -14.94
N LYS A 52 0.84 4.19 -13.84
CA LYS A 52 1.08 5.60 -13.53
C LYS A 52 2.30 6.19 -14.24
N ARG A 53 3.26 5.36 -14.67
CA ARG A 53 4.45 5.77 -15.45
C ARG A 53 5.24 6.94 -14.83
N ARG A 54 5.19 7.08 -13.50
CA ARG A 54 5.92 8.09 -12.73
C ARG A 54 6.16 7.53 -11.31
N PRO A 55 7.21 8.01 -10.61
CA PRO A 55 7.51 7.53 -9.27
C PRO A 55 6.33 7.67 -8.31
N ILE A 56 6.12 6.65 -7.50
CA ILE A 56 5.12 6.61 -6.44
C ILE A 56 5.84 6.48 -5.11
N TYR A 57 5.44 7.28 -4.13
CA TYR A 57 6.08 7.38 -2.83
C TYR A 57 5.21 6.79 -1.75
N ALA A 58 5.83 6.21 -0.73
CA ALA A 58 5.19 5.77 0.50
C ALA A 58 6.14 6.00 1.68
N ILE A 59 5.59 5.99 2.88
CA ILE A 59 6.35 5.88 4.13
C ILE A 59 5.90 4.62 4.84
N ARG A 60 6.80 3.99 5.58
CA ARG A 60 6.40 2.89 6.47
C ARG A 60 5.68 3.46 7.69
N ASP A 61 4.82 2.64 8.24
CA ASP A 61 4.35 2.81 9.61
C ASP A 61 5.44 2.27 10.54
N GLU A 62 5.92 3.09 11.47
CA GLU A 62 7.00 2.73 12.39
C GLU A 62 6.52 1.85 13.55
N ASP A 63 5.23 1.93 13.88
CA ASP A 63 4.61 1.13 14.94
C ASP A 63 4.22 -0.28 14.44
N LEU A 64 4.27 -0.49 13.11
CA LEU A 64 3.94 -1.76 12.47
C LEU A 64 5.16 -2.37 11.77
N ASP A 65 5.84 -3.29 12.45
CA ASP A 65 7.03 -4.02 11.93
C ASP A 65 6.83 -4.64 10.54
N THR A 66 5.61 -5.06 10.22
CA THR A 66 5.29 -5.67 8.93
C THR A 66 5.14 -4.68 7.78
N SER A 67 5.07 -3.38 8.07
CA SER A 67 4.85 -2.31 7.09
C SER A 67 5.97 -2.27 6.04
N ALA A 68 7.23 -2.25 6.48
CA ALA A 68 8.39 -2.27 5.57
C ALA A 68 8.41 -3.51 4.67
N ARG A 69 8.08 -4.69 5.22
CA ARG A 69 7.97 -5.94 4.45
C ARG A 69 6.84 -5.90 3.44
N PHE A 70 5.72 -5.26 3.78
CA PHE A 70 4.57 -5.11 2.91
C PHE A 70 4.87 -4.16 1.73
N LEU A 71 5.58 -3.05 2.00
CA LEU A 71 6.07 -2.15 0.96
C LEU A 71 7.03 -2.86 0.00
N ALA A 72 7.98 -3.63 0.53
CA ALA A 72 8.87 -4.45 -0.30
C ALA A 72 8.09 -5.49 -1.13
N TYR A 73 7.05 -6.11 -0.56
CA TYR A 73 6.18 -7.04 -1.29
C TYR A 73 5.45 -6.37 -2.47
N LEU A 74 5.02 -5.12 -2.30
CA LEU A 74 4.41 -4.31 -3.36
C LEU A 74 5.42 -3.89 -4.45
N GLY A 75 6.71 -4.02 -4.18
CA GLY A 75 7.81 -3.66 -5.09
C GLY A 75 8.37 -2.25 -4.86
N PHE A 76 8.11 -1.64 -3.70
CA PHE A 76 8.81 -0.42 -3.32
C PHE A 76 10.23 -0.72 -2.87
N GLU A 77 11.15 0.19 -3.19
CA GLU A 77 12.53 0.17 -2.73
C GLU A 77 12.74 1.33 -1.74
N GLN A 78 13.59 1.13 -0.73
CA GLN A 78 13.87 2.17 0.25
C GLN A 78 14.90 3.17 -0.30
N ASP A 79 14.57 4.45 -0.25
CA ASP A 79 15.43 5.57 -0.61
C ASP A 79 15.37 6.64 0.51
N GLY A 80 16.36 6.61 1.39
CA GLY A 80 16.37 7.41 2.62
C GLY A 80 15.21 7.06 3.55
N GLU A 81 14.42 8.07 3.91
CA GLU A 81 13.22 7.94 4.76
C GLU A 81 11.99 7.47 3.97
N TYR A 82 12.06 7.46 2.64
CA TYR A 82 10.95 7.13 1.78
C TYR A 82 11.07 5.73 1.18
N TYR A 83 9.94 5.22 0.75
CA TYR A 83 9.84 4.07 -0.13
C TYR A 83 9.38 4.55 -1.49
N VAL A 84 10.10 4.19 -2.54
CA VAL A 84 9.84 4.64 -3.91
C VAL A 84 9.60 3.46 -4.82
N TRP A 85 8.55 3.56 -5.63
CA TRP A 85 8.20 2.60 -6.67
C TRP A 85 8.40 3.27 -8.03
N HIS A 86 9.16 2.62 -8.93
CA HIS A 86 9.63 3.19 -10.20
C HIS A 86 9.12 2.48 -11.46
N SER A 87 8.37 1.38 -11.32
CA SER A 87 8.13 0.42 -12.41
C SER A 87 7.13 0.88 -13.48
#